data_AF-A0A959E9J4-F1
#
_entry.id   AF-A0A959E9J4-F1
#
_cell.length_a   1.000
_cell.length_b   1.000
_cell.length_c   1.000
_cell.angle_alpha   90.00
_cell.angle_beta   90.00
_cell.angle_gamma   90.00
#
_symmetry.space_group_name_H-M   'P 1'
#
loop_
_entity.id
_entity.type
_entity.pdbx_description
1 polymer ?
#
loop_
_entity_poly.entity_id
_entity_poly.type
_entity_poly.pdbx_seq_one_letter_code
_entity_poly.pdbx_strand_id
1 'polypeptide(L)'
;MNFSDSEIVASILAEEGYATTDRPEEADLVLLNTCSIRDKAEQTVLNRIDGLKHLKGRNPDLKLGVLGCMAERMREDLLEKKQLVD
;
A
#
# COMPACT_ATOMS: atom_id res chain seq x y z
N MET A 1 6.18 -3.24 -14.12
CA MET A 1 5.38 -2.38 -13.22
C MET A 1 4.11 -2.08 -13.97
N ASN A 2 2.95 -2.52 -13.48
CA ASN A 2 1.69 -2.33 -14.19
C ASN A 2 1.16 -0.92 -13.89
N PHE A 3 1.71 0.07 -14.62
CA PHE A 3 1.35 1.48 -14.50
C PHE A 3 -0.14 1.72 -14.76
N SER A 4 -0.75 0.91 -15.63
CA SER A 4 -2.17 0.97 -15.96
C SER A 4 -3.06 0.70 -14.74
N ASP A 5 -2.71 -0.27 -13.89
CA ASP A 5 -3.49 -0.54 -12.67
C ASP A 5 -3.45 0.67 -11.71
N SER A 6 -2.29 1.33 -11.62
CA SER A 6 -2.11 2.49 -10.75
C SER A 6 -2.88 3.71 -11.25
N GLU A 7 -2.99 3.92 -12.57
CA GLU A 7 -3.82 4.98 -13.13
C GLU A 7 -5.32 4.73 -12.92
N ILE A 8 -5.77 3.47 -13.08
CA ILE A 8 -7.16 3.08 -12.83
C ILE A 8 -7.52 3.33 -11.36
N VAL A 9 -6.68 2.87 -10.43
CA VAL A 9 -6.89 3.07 -8.99
C VAL A 9 -6.89 4.55 -8.64
N ALA A 10 -5.98 5.34 -9.21
CA ALA A 10 -5.94 6.79 -8.98
C ALA A 10 -7.21 7.47 -9.48
N SER A 11 -7.75 7.06 -10.64
CA SER A 11 -9.02 7.61 -11.17
C SER A 11 -10.20 7.29 -10.26
N ILE A 12 -10.30 6.05 -9.76
CA ILE A 12 -11.38 5.65 -8.84
C ILE A 12 -11.28 6.44 -7.53
N LEU A 13 -10.08 6.57 -6.97
CA LEU A 13 -9.86 7.33 -5.75
C LEU A 13 -10.15 8.83 -5.93
N ALA A 14 -9.89 9.38 -7.11
CA ALA A 14 -10.23 10.76 -7.43
C ALA A 14 -11.75 11.01 -7.44
N GLU A 15 -12.55 10.03 -7.92
CA GLU A 15 -14.01 10.10 -7.85
C GLU A 15 -14.52 10.09 -6.40
N GLU A 16 -13.80 9.42 -5.50
CA GLU A 16 -14.06 9.40 -4.05
C GLU A 16 -13.46 10.60 -3.30
N GLY A 17 -12.87 11.57 -4.00
CA GLY A 17 -12.37 12.84 -3.45
C GLY A 17 -10.91 12.82 -2.98
N TYR A 18 -10.14 11.77 -3.28
CA TYR A 18 -8.71 11.75 -3.01
C TYR A 18 -7.93 12.48 -4.10
N ALA A 19 -6.77 13.03 -3.73
CA ALA A 19 -5.77 13.53 -4.66
C ALA A 19 -4.48 12.72 -4.53
N THR A 20 -3.72 12.62 -5.61
CA THR A 20 -2.39 12.02 -5.56
C THR A 20 -1.38 13.01 -4.98
N THR A 21 -0.43 12.49 -4.21
CA THR A 21 0.73 13.24 -3.70
C THR A 21 2.00 12.44 -3.97
N ASP A 22 3.10 13.14 -4.25
CA ASP A 22 4.44 12.58 -4.35
C ASP A 22 5.13 12.46 -2.97
N ARG A 23 4.52 13.03 -1.93
CA ARG A 23 5.05 13.08 -0.57
C ARG A 23 4.26 12.14 0.35
N PRO A 24 4.84 11.00 0.76
CA PRO A 24 4.17 10.06 1.67
C PRO A 24 3.74 10.70 2.99
N GLU A 25 4.42 11.76 3.43
CA GLU A 25 4.11 12.44 4.69
C GLU A 25 2.83 13.27 4.66
N GLU A 26 2.29 13.53 3.47
CA GLU A 26 1.05 14.28 3.24
C GLU A 26 -0.13 13.37 2.89
N ALA A 27 0.12 12.06 2.79
CA ALA A 27 -0.91 11.10 2.41
C ALA A 27 -1.80 10.72 3.59
N ASP A 28 -3.09 10.61 3.33
CA ASP A 28 -4.07 9.95 4.21
C ASP A 28 -4.28 8.47 3.84
N LEU A 29 -3.86 8.08 2.63
CA LEU A 29 -3.94 6.72 2.11
C LEU A 29 -2.69 6.40 1.28
N VAL A 30 -2.04 5.27 1.57
CA VAL A 30 -0.92 4.74 0.79
C VAL A 30 -1.25 3.34 0.31
N LEU A 31 -1.26 3.14 -1.02
CA LEU A 31 -1.49 1.85 -1.67
C LEU A 31 -0.24 1.37 -2.39
N LEU A 32 0.31 0.24 -1.98
CA LEU A 32 1.46 -0.40 -2.63
C LEU A 32 0.98 -1.39 -3.69
N ASN A 33 1.11 -1.03 -4.96
CA ASN A 33 0.78 -1.93 -6.07
C ASN A 33 1.91 -2.95 -6.31
N THR A 34 1.58 -4.24 -6.23
CA THR A 34 2.54 -5.35 -6.28
C THR A 34 2.08 -6.41 -7.28
N CYS A 35 2.96 -6.78 -8.22
CA CYS A 35 2.64 -7.75 -9.28
C CYS A 35 3.51 -9.01 -9.24
N SER A 36 4.28 -9.21 -8.16
CA SER A 36 5.23 -10.31 -8.06
C SER A 36 5.02 -11.09 -6.77
N ILE A 37 4.91 -12.41 -6.92
CA ILE A 37 4.77 -13.39 -5.84
C ILE A 37 6.10 -14.09 -5.55
N ARG A 38 7.23 -13.42 -5.80
CA ARG A 38 8.58 -13.94 -5.55
C ARG A 38 9.07 -13.45 -4.19
N ASP A 39 9.72 -14.31 -3.42
CA ASP A 39 10.18 -14.03 -2.06
C ASP A 39 10.97 -12.71 -1.90
N LYS A 40 11.84 -12.39 -2.87
CA LYS A 40 12.60 -11.12 -2.84
C LYS A 40 11.70 -9.88 -3.00
N ALA A 41 10.68 -9.98 -3.84
CA ALA A 41 9.71 -8.90 -4.01
C ALA A 41 8.87 -8.74 -2.73
N GLU A 42 8.46 -9.86 -2.11
CA GLU A 42 7.73 -9.85 -0.85
C GLU A 42 8.52 -9.15 0.26
N GLN A 43 9.79 -9.52 0.46
CA GLN A 43 10.67 -8.86 1.44
C GLN A 43 10.84 -7.36 1.17
N THR A 44 10.92 -6.96 -0.09
CA THR A 44 11.03 -5.55 -0.48
C THR A 44 9.78 -4.77 -0.07
N VAL A 45 8.60 -5.35 -0.31
CA VAL A 45 7.31 -4.73 0.06
C VAL A 45 7.15 -4.67 1.57
N LEU A 46 7.49 -5.73 2.30
CA LEU A 46 7.45 -5.75 3.77
C LEU A 46 8.36 -4.65 4.37
N ASN A 47 9.60 -4.54 3.89
CA ASN A 47 10.51 -3.48 4.31
C ASN A 47 9.97 -2.08 3.99
N ARG A 48 9.28 -1.92 2.86
CA ARG A 48 8.64 -0.65 2.50
C ARG A 48 7.49 -0.32 3.44
N ILE A 49 6.65 -1.29 3.79
CA ILE A 49 5.54 -1.10 4.75
C ILE A 49 6.09 -0.72 6.13
N ASP A 50 7.09 -1.44 6.63
CA ASP A 50 7.74 -1.11 7.90
C ASP A 50 8.34 0.30 7.87
N GLY A 51 8.96 0.68 6.75
CA GLY A 51 9.46 2.02 6.50
C GLY A 51 8.38 3.09 6.48
N LEU A 52 7.10 2.76 6.28
CA LEU A 52 5.99 3.72 6.27
C LEU A 52 5.23 3.78 7.61
N LYS A 53 5.41 2.80 8.51
CA LYS A 53 4.75 2.78 9.83
C LYS A 53 5.02 4.03 10.67
N HIS A 54 6.19 4.65 10.53
CA HIS A 54 6.51 5.88 11.25
C HIS A 54 5.58 7.04 10.88
N LEU A 55 4.99 7.02 9.68
CA LEU A 55 4.03 8.03 9.23
C LEU A 55 2.71 7.94 10.01
N LYS A 56 2.32 6.75 10.48
CA LYS A 56 1.15 6.60 11.39
C LYS A 56 1.33 7.33 12.72
N GLY A 57 2.59 7.56 13.15
CA GLY A 57 2.87 8.40 14.32
C GLY A 57 2.59 9.90 14.07
N ARG A 58 2.61 10.34 12.80
CA ARG A 58 2.30 11.72 12.40
C ARG A 58 0.83 11.90 12.05
N ASN A 59 0.26 10.91 11.38
CA ASN A 59 -1.16 10.86 11.02
C ASN A 59 -1.74 9.51 11.47
N PRO A 60 -2.38 9.43 12.65
CA PRO A 60 -3.00 8.19 13.15
C PRO A 60 -4.10 7.63 12.24
N ASP A 61 -4.72 8.49 11.43
CA ASP A 61 -5.78 8.11 10.51
C ASP A 61 -5.25 7.57 9.17
N LEU A 62 -3.93 7.63 8.94
CA LEU A 62 -3.29 7.12 7.73
C LEU A 62 -3.59 5.63 7.50
N LYS A 63 -4.13 5.34 6.32
CA LYS A 63 -4.40 3.98 5.85
C LYS A 63 -3.27 3.46 4.96
N LEU A 64 -2.82 2.25 5.23
CA LEU A 64 -1.81 1.54 4.44
C LEU A 64 -2.43 0.29 3.84
N GLY A 65 -2.36 0.15 2.52
CA GLY A 65 -2.88 -1.00 1.78
C GLY A 65 -1.88 -1.54 0.76
N VAL A 66 -2.09 -2.78 0.33
CA VAL A 66 -1.32 -3.46 -0.73
C VAL A 66 -2.31 -3.95 -1.78
N LEU A 67 -1.95 -3.79 -3.06
CA LEU A 67 -2.77 -4.19 -4.20
C LEU A 67 -2.02 -5.21 -5.07
N GLY A 68 -2.79 -5.97 -5.85
CA GLY A 68 -2.31 -6.94 -6.82
C GLY A 68 -2.07 -8.34 -6.24
N CYS A 69 -1.51 -9.25 -7.04
CA CYS A 69 -1.49 -10.70 -6.75
C CYS A 69 -0.78 -11.07 -5.43
N MET A 70 0.15 -10.26 -4.95
CA MET A 70 0.79 -10.50 -3.65
C MET A 70 -0.18 -10.26 -2.48
N ALA A 71 -1.07 -9.27 -2.59
CA ALA A 71 -2.07 -8.97 -1.56
C ALA A 71 -3.02 -10.15 -1.35
N GLU A 72 -3.43 -10.82 -2.43
CA GLU A 72 -4.26 -12.02 -2.37
C GLU A 72 -3.53 -13.18 -1.69
N ARG A 73 -2.28 -13.44 -2.10
CA ARG A 73 -1.47 -14.54 -1.56
C ARG A 73 -1.08 -14.34 -0.09
N MET A 74 -0.79 -13.11 0.31
CA MET A 74 -0.27 -12.79 1.64
C MET A 74 -1.32 -12.21 2.59
N ARG A 75 -2.61 -12.31 2.24
CA ARG A 75 -3.72 -11.74 3.02
C ARG A 75 -3.63 -12.09 4.51
N GLU A 76 -3.49 -13.36 4.85
CA GLU A 76 -3.39 -13.82 6.24
C GLU A 76 -2.16 -13.25 6.96
N ASP A 77 -1.00 -13.22 6.29
CA ASP A 77 0.23 -12.73 6.90
C ASP A 77 0.21 -11.22 7.10
N LEU A 78 -0.35 -10.47 6.15
CA LEU A 78 -0.42 -9.01 6.17
C LEU A 78 -1.47 -8.49 7.17
N LEU A 79 -2.67 -9.07 7.19
CA LEU A 79 -3.78 -8.60 8.03
C LEU A 79 -3.84 -9.32 9.39
N GLU A 80 -3.70 -10.64 9.41
CA GLU A 80 -4.05 -11.43 10.61
C GLU A 80 -2.84 -11.67 11.51
N LYS A 81 -1.68 -12.02 10.93
CA LYS A 81 -0.49 -12.36 11.73
C LYS A 81 0.38 -11.17 12.07
N LYS A 82 0.56 -10.23 11.14
CA LYS A 82 1.50 -9.11 11.30
C LYS A 82 0.82 -7.74 11.39
N GLN A 83 -0.48 -7.63 11.09
CA GLN A 83 -1.26 -6.38 11.15
C GLN A 83 -0.52 -5.19 10.54
N LEU A 84 0.05 -5.40 9.34
CA LEU A 84 0.92 -4.42 8.67
C LEU A 84 0.15 -3.39 7.85
N VAL A 85 -1.10 -3.71 7.50
CA VAL A 85 -1.98 -2.97 6.61
C VAL A 85 -3.38 -2.93 7.20
N ASP A 86 -4.19 -1.96 6.79
CA ASP A 86 -5.55 -1.71 7.29
C ASP A 86 -6.64 -2.42 6.48
#